data_AF-A0A8H6Z9A6-F1
#
_entry.id   AF-A0A8H6Z9A6-F1
#
_cell.length_a   1.000
_cell.length_b   1.000
_cell.length_c   1.000
_cell.angle_alpha   90.00
_cell.angle_beta   90.00
_cell.angle_gamma   90.00
#
_symmetry.space_group_name_H-M   'P 1'
#
loop_
_entity.id
_entity.type
_entity.pdbx_description
1 polymer ?
#
loop_
_entity_poly.entity_id
_entity_poly.type
_entity_poly.pdbx_seq_one_letter_code
_entity_poly.pdbx_strand_id
1 'polypeptide(L)'
;MIPIPAHGLRAIFFRTLRDHIMRWDPILRQIVDETCRRVFNVTFDVMLIRDPRWIQERVPRYVPPPSVLVPAIQHVYNVFANALDAESGLPLFNILAQEKADAVLELAREGYLSDLEGVVLYEKAGVDEYGLQKWKCLRGTNKLEGGPHGDIYRKFGALHGRVSRLLI
;
A
#
# COMPACT_ATOMS: atom_id res chain seq x y z
N MET A 1 -3.04 -22.22 16.91
CA MET A 1 -2.54 -21.26 15.90
C MET A 1 -1.04 -21.45 15.83
N ILE A 2 -0.51 -22.02 14.74
CA ILE A 2 0.95 -22.24 14.62
C ILE A 2 1.59 -20.85 14.38
N PRO A 3 2.54 -20.41 15.20
CA PRO A 3 3.20 -19.13 14.99
C PRO A 3 3.93 -19.17 13.64
N ILE A 4 3.58 -18.25 12.75
CA ILE A 4 4.25 -18.08 11.47
C ILE A 4 5.55 -17.32 11.76
N PRO A 5 6.71 -17.84 11.37
CA PRO A 5 7.96 -17.12 11.51
C PRO A 5 7.85 -15.76 10.81
N ALA A 6 8.04 -14.68 11.57
CA ALA A 6 7.97 -13.34 11.04
C ALA A 6 9.30 -13.01 10.33
N HIS A 7 9.30 -13.04 9.00
CA HIS A 7 10.47 -12.64 8.20
C HIS A 7 10.82 -11.16 8.48
N GLY A 8 12.08 -10.85 8.81
CA GLY A 8 12.51 -9.52 9.23
C GLY A 8 12.22 -8.41 8.22
N LEU A 9 12.34 -8.72 6.92
CA LEU A 9 12.04 -7.78 5.82
C LEU A 9 10.55 -7.62 5.48
N ARG A 10 9.64 -8.40 6.09
CA ARG A 10 8.20 -8.39 5.76
C ARG A 10 7.58 -7.00 5.88
N ALA A 11 7.89 -6.27 6.95
CA ALA A 11 7.32 -4.94 7.19
C ALA A 11 7.81 -3.87 6.21
N ILE A 12 9.05 -4.00 5.72
CA ILE A 12 9.60 -3.08 4.71
C ILE A 12 8.98 -3.41 3.36
N PHE A 13 8.95 -4.68 2.97
CA PHE A 13 8.31 -5.15 1.74
C PHE A 13 6.88 -4.62 1.60
N PHE A 14 6.02 -4.81 2.60
CA PHE A 14 4.63 -4.36 2.52
C PHE A 14 4.48 -2.84 2.47
N ARG A 15 5.38 -2.07 3.14
CA ARG A 15 5.38 -0.61 3.03
C ARG A 15 5.78 -0.16 1.62
N THR A 16 6.85 -0.72 1.08
CA THR A 16 7.32 -0.40 -0.27
C THR A 16 6.27 -0.75 -1.32
N LEU A 17 5.66 -1.94 -1.21
CA LEU A 17 4.59 -2.37 -2.11
C LEU A 17 3.39 -1.43 -2.04
N ARG A 18 2.93 -1.08 -0.83
CA ARG A 18 1.83 -0.14 -0.62
C ARG A 18 2.11 1.21 -1.29
N ASP A 19 3.31 1.75 -1.12
CA ASP A 19 3.65 3.10 -1.62
C ASP A 19 3.78 3.13 -3.16
N HIS A 20 4.08 1.98 -3.78
CA HIS A 20 4.09 1.85 -5.24
C HIS A 20 2.68 1.63 -5.82
N ILE A 21 1.80 0.94 -5.10
CA ILE A 21 0.40 0.71 -5.49
C ILE A 21 -0.43 1.97 -5.30
N MET A 22 -0.42 2.55 -4.09
CA MET A 22 -1.24 3.72 -3.74
C MET A 22 -0.38 4.97 -3.69
N ARG A 23 -0.45 5.77 -4.76
CA ARG A 23 0.33 7.01 -4.91
C ARG A 23 -0.44 8.20 -4.38
N TRP A 24 0.28 9.19 -3.86
CA TRP A 24 -0.30 10.47 -3.51
C TRP A 24 -0.64 11.27 -4.77
N ASP A 25 -1.78 11.95 -4.77
CA ASP A 25 -2.07 12.94 -5.82
C ASP A 25 -0.92 13.98 -5.89
N PRO A 26 -0.28 14.16 -7.06
CA PRO A 26 0.95 14.95 -7.15
C PRO A 26 0.72 16.44 -6.89
N ILE A 27 -0.45 16.97 -7.27
CA ILE A 27 -0.80 18.38 -7.12
C ILE A 27 -1.07 18.67 -5.65
N LEU A 28 -1.93 17.87 -5.02
CA LEU A 28 -2.26 18.03 -3.61
C LEU A 28 -1.05 17.73 -2.72
N ARG A 29 -0.20 16.77 -3.09
CA ARG A 29 1.08 16.55 -2.40
C ARG A 29 1.94 17.81 -2.40
N GLN A 30 2.06 18.50 -3.53
CA GLN A 30 2.85 19.73 -3.62
C GLN A 30 2.28 20.85 -2.74
N ILE A 31 0.97 21.11 -2.83
CA ILE A 31 0.28 22.14 -2.03
C ILE A 31 0.45 21.87 -0.53
N VAL A 32 0.34 20.60 -0.13
CA VAL A 32 0.52 20.19 1.26
C VAL A 32 2.00 20.27 1.69
N ASP A 33 2.96 19.94 0.84
CA ASP A 33 4.40 20.13 1.13
C ASP A 33 4.74 21.61 1.38
N GLU A 34 4.24 22.50 0.51
CA GLU A 34 4.43 23.95 0.67
C GLU A 34 3.83 24.46 1.98
N THR A 35 2.64 23.98 2.34
CA THR A 35 2.01 24.31 3.63
C THR A 35 2.78 23.76 4.81
N CYS A 36 3.28 22.52 4.72
CA CYS A 36 4.10 21.91 5.77
C CYS A 36 5.37 22.70 6.05
N ARG A 37 6.06 23.14 4.99
CA ARG A 37 7.28 23.94 5.09
C ARG A 37 6.98 25.29 5.73
N ARG A 38 5.91 25.96 5.30
CA ARG A 38 5.54 27.29 5.77
C ARG A 38 5.07 27.31 7.23
N VAL A 39 4.22 26.35 7.63
CA VAL A 39 3.54 26.36 8.93
C VAL A 39 4.30 25.59 9.99
N PHE A 40 4.85 24.43 9.64
CA PHE A 40 5.46 23.49 10.60
C PHE A 40 6.97 23.37 10.48
N ASN A 41 7.58 24.07 9.51
CA ASN A 41 9.01 24.00 9.19
C ASN A 41 9.51 22.56 8.96
N VAL A 42 8.68 21.72 8.33
CA VAL A 42 9.01 20.34 7.95
C VAL A 42 8.58 20.05 6.52
N THR A 43 9.16 19.04 5.89
CA THR A 43 8.69 18.56 4.58
C THR A 43 7.47 17.66 4.73
N PHE A 44 6.77 17.41 3.61
CA PHE A 44 5.71 16.43 3.50
C PHE A 44 6.13 15.06 4.03
N ASP A 45 7.32 14.58 3.64
CA ASP A 45 7.78 13.25 4.02
C ASP A 45 8.07 13.16 5.53
N VAL A 46 8.62 14.22 6.12
CA VAL A 46 8.81 14.31 7.59
C VAL A 46 7.45 14.38 8.30
N MET A 47 6.50 15.15 7.77
CA MET A 47 5.14 15.19 8.31
C MET A 47 4.44 13.83 8.19
N LEU A 48 4.61 13.10 7.09
CA LEU A 48 4.03 11.78 6.89
C LEU A 48 4.56 10.77 7.93
N ILE A 49 5.81 10.89 8.35
CA ILE A 49 6.38 10.08 9.43
C ILE A 49 5.83 10.51 10.80
N ARG A 50 5.74 11.83 11.04
CA ARG A 50 5.32 12.41 12.33
C ARG A 50 3.83 12.25 12.61
N ASP A 51 2.99 12.63 11.66
CA ASP A 51 1.53 12.56 11.71
C ASP A 51 0.96 12.11 10.35
N PRO A 52 0.95 10.79 10.08
CA PRO A 52 0.43 10.26 8.84
C PRO A 52 -1.07 10.49 8.65
N ARG A 53 -1.83 10.73 9.73
CA ARG A 53 -3.27 10.99 9.63
C ARG A 53 -3.50 12.39 9.07
N TRP A 54 -2.73 13.37 9.53
CA TRP A 54 -2.80 14.74 9.03
C TRP A 54 -2.61 14.80 7.50
N ILE A 55 -1.62 14.08 6.97
CA ILE A 55 -1.40 13.93 5.51
C ILE A 55 -2.57 13.22 4.83
N GLN A 56 -3.00 12.06 5.34
CA GLN A 56 -4.03 11.24 4.70
C GLN A 56 -5.40 11.94 4.60
N GLU A 57 -5.71 12.82 5.54
CA GLU A 57 -6.92 13.63 5.48
C GLU A 57 -6.88 14.70 4.39
N ARG A 58 -5.71 15.08 3.88
CA ARG A 58 -5.52 16.24 2.99
C ARG A 58 -5.06 15.86 1.59
N VAL A 59 -4.41 14.71 1.46
CA VAL A 59 -3.91 14.21 0.18
C VAL A 59 -4.53 12.84 -0.10
N PRO A 60 -5.56 12.76 -0.95
CA PRO A 60 -6.06 11.51 -1.47
C PRO A 60 -4.96 10.69 -2.12
N ARG A 61 -5.11 9.36 -2.03
CA ARG A 61 -4.29 8.42 -2.79
C ARG A 61 -5.07 7.84 -3.95
N TYR A 62 -4.38 7.58 -5.04
CA TYR A 62 -4.90 6.91 -6.22
C TYR A 62 -4.05 5.70 -6.58
N VAL A 63 -4.65 4.72 -7.25
CA VAL A 63 -3.94 3.60 -7.86
C VAL A 63 -3.84 3.89 -9.36
N PRO A 64 -2.62 4.00 -9.92
CA PRO A 64 -2.41 4.38 -11.31
C PRO A 64 -2.90 3.28 -12.27
N PRO A 65 -3.06 3.58 -13.57
CA PRO A 65 -3.46 2.59 -14.57
C PRO A 65 -2.44 1.45 -14.73
N PRO A 66 -2.83 0.31 -15.34
CA PRO A 66 -1.97 -0.87 -15.47
C PRO A 66 -0.59 -0.60 -16.09
N SER A 67 -0.52 0.29 -17.08
CA SER A 67 0.71 0.69 -17.75
C SER A 67 1.78 1.25 -16.82
N VAL A 68 1.37 1.80 -15.67
CA VAL A 68 2.25 2.36 -14.63
C VAL A 68 2.31 1.44 -13.42
N LEU A 69 1.19 0.79 -13.06
CA LEU A 69 1.09 -0.06 -11.88
C LEU A 69 1.88 -1.35 -12.01
N VAL A 70 1.77 -2.05 -13.14
CA VAL A 70 2.43 -3.36 -13.34
C VAL A 70 3.96 -3.24 -13.26
N PRO A 71 4.62 -2.30 -13.97
CA PRO A 71 6.07 -2.11 -13.81
C PRO A 71 6.48 -1.73 -12.39
N ALA A 72 5.64 -0.96 -11.68
CA ALA A 72 5.91 -0.55 -10.31
C ALA A 72 5.86 -1.73 -9.33
N ILE A 73 4.85 -2.59 -9.42
CA ILE A 73 4.76 -3.81 -8.60
C ILE A 73 5.91 -4.76 -8.92
N GLN A 74 6.20 -4.97 -10.22
CA GLN A 74 7.30 -5.83 -10.66
C GLN A 74 8.65 -5.34 -10.13
N HIS A 75 8.89 -4.02 -10.13
CA HIS A 75 10.09 -3.44 -9.56
C HIS A 75 10.24 -3.81 -8.08
N VAL A 76 9.17 -3.68 -7.29
CA VAL A 76 9.21 -4.08 -5.87
C VAL A 76 9.50 -5.58 -5.74
N TYR A 77 8.85 -6.44 -6.51
CA TYR A 77 9.12 -7.88 -6.44
C TYR A 77 10.58 -8.20 -6.78
N ASN A 78 11.14 -7.57 -7.81
CA ASN A 78 12.53 -7.78 -8.19
C ASN A 78 13.52 -7.32 -7.11
N VAL A 79 13.24 -6.20 -6.43
CA VAL A 79 14.07 -5.70 -5.32
C VAL A 79 14.12 -6.69 -4.15
N PHE A 80 13.01 -7.41 -3.92
CA PHE A 80 12.87 -8.32 -2.78
C PHE A 80 12.96 -9.82 -3.15
N ALA A 81 13.14 -10.18 -4.42
CA ALA A 81 13.06 -11.55 -4.91
C ALA A 81 14.04 -12.50 -4.19
N ASN A 82 15.27 -12.03 -3.99
CA ASN A 82 16.34 -12.80 -3.34
C ASN A 82 16.55 -12.40 -1.87
N ALA A 83 15.58 -11.71 -1.27
CA ALA A 83 15.66 -11.29 0.12
C ALA A 83 15.62 -12.51 1.04
N LEU A 84 16.66 -12.65 1.88
CA LEU A 84 16.76 -13.70 2.89
C LEU A 84 16.54 -13.11 4.28
N ASP A 85 15.92 -13.90 5.15
CA ASP A 85 15.80 -13.56 6.56
C ASP A 85 17.16 -13.70 7.25
N ALA A 86 17.55 -12.70 8.03
CA ALA A 86 18.87 -12.65 8.65
C ALA A 86 19.09 -13.73 9.72
N GLU A 87 18.02 -14.19 10.38
CA GLU A 87 18.09 -15.18 11.45
C GLU A 87 17.89 -16.60 10.92
N SER A 88 16.84 -16.81 10.13
CA SER A 88 16.46 -18.14 9.63
C SER A 88 17.08 -18.51 8.28
N GLY A 89 17.62 -17.54 7.53
CA GLY A 89 18.12 -17.75 6.16
C GLY A 89 17.04 -18.09 5.13
N LEU A 90 15.76 -18.09 5.53
CA LEU A 90 14.65 -18.43 4.65
C LEU A 90 14.34 -17.28 3.69
N PRO A 91 13.92 -17.57 2.45
CA PRO A 91 13.56 -16.53 1.48
C PRO A 91 12.23 -15.86 1.85
N LEU A 92 12.13 -14.56 1.57
CA LEU A 92 10.88 -13.80 1.68
C LEU A 92 9.83 -14.35 0.70
N PHE A 93 10.25 -14.68 -0.52
CA PHE A 93 9.43 -15.34 -1.53
C PHE A 93 9.79 -16.83 -1.59
N ASN A 94 9.01 -17.66 -0.90
CA ASN A 94 8.98 -19.09 -1.22
C ASN A 94 8.14 -19.36 -2.47
N ILE A 95 8.16 -20.59 -2.98
CA ILE A 95 7.44 -20.98 -4.22
C ILE A 95 5.98 -20.50 -4.22
N LEU A 96 5.27 -20.70 -3.10
CA LEU A 96 3.86 -20.30 -3.00
C LEU A 96 3.66 -18.79 -2.90
N ALA A 97 4.60 -18.07 -2.29
CA ALA A 97 4.59 -16.61 -2.26
C ALA A 97 4.86 -16.04 -3.66
N GLN A 98 5.73 -16.69 -4.44
CA GLN A 98 6.01 -16.32 -5.83
C GLN A 98 4.76 -16.51 -6.71
N GLU A 99 4.10 -17.68 -6.66
CA GLU A 99 2.85 -17.92 -7.40
C GLU A 99 1.78 -16.86 -7.10
N LYS A 100 1.69 -16.44 -5.84
CA LYS A 100 0.76 -15.40 -5.40
C LYS A 100 1.16 -14.01 -5.88
N ALA A 101 2.45 -13.72 -5.90
CA ALA A 101 2.98 -12.48 -6.47
C ALA A 101 2.64 -12.38 -7.96
N ASP A 102 2.84 -13.47 -8.70
CA ASP A 102 2.53 -13.56 -10.12
C ASP A 102 1.02 -13.37 -10.36
N ALA A 103 0.16 -14.00 -9.56
CA ALA A 103 -1.28 -13.78 -9.63
C ALA A 103 -1.70 -12.32 -9.37
N VAL A 104 -1.04 -11.63 -8.44
CA VAL A 104 -1.28 -10.19 -8.20
C VAL A 104 -0.87 -9.34 -9.40
N LEU A 105 0.22 -9.69 -10.09
CA LEU A 105 0.63 -9.01 -11.32
C LEU A 105 -0.37 -9.22 -12.45
N GLU A 106 -0.93 -10.42 -12.61
CA GLU A 106 -1.99 -10.67 -13.60
C GLU A 106 -3.22 -9.81 -13.31
N LEU A 107 -3.70 -9.78 -12.06
CA LEU A 107 -4.83 -8.94 -11.66
C LEU A 107 -4.54 -7.44 -11.90
N ALA A 108 -3.30 -7.00 -11.67
CA ALA A 108 -2.88 -5.63 -11.97
C ALA A 108 -2.90 -5.35 -13.48
N ARG A 109 -2.47 -6.31 -14.31
CA ARG A 109 -2.44 -6.20 -15.77
C ARG A 109 -3.85 -6.13 -16.36
N GLU A 110 -4.78 -6.90 -15.81
CA GLU A 110 -6.20 -6.88 -16.18
C GLU A 110 -6.92 -5.61 -15.69
N GLY A 111 -6.28 -4.78 -14.86
CA GLY A 111 -6.84 -3.52 -14.37
C GLY A 111 -7.66 -3.63 -13.10
N TYR A 112 -7.80 -4.80 -12.50
CA TYR A 112 -8.60 -5.01 -11.29
C TYR A 112 -8.08 -4.27 -10.05
N LEU A 113 -6.81 -3.88 -10.03
CA LEU A 113 -6.22 -3.09 -8.95
C LEU A 113 -6.28 -1.58 -9.19
N SER A 114 -6.40 -1.16 -10.45
CA SER A 114 -6.33 0.26 -10.83
C SER A 114 -7.62 0.99 -10.50
N ASP A 115 -7.54 2.29 -10.25
CA ASP A 115 -8.75 3.09 -10.13
C ASP A 115 -9.44 3.24 -11.48
N LEU A 116 -10.77 3.15 -11.47
CA LEU A 116 -11.58 3.40 -12.66
C LEU A 116 -11.77 4.90 -12.85
N GLU A 117 -11.59 5.35 -14.09
CA GLU A 117 -11.87 6.73 -14.47
C GLU A 117 -13.35 7.07 -14.23
N GLY A 118 -13.62 8.26 -13.71
CA GLY A 118 -14.98 8.72 -13.40
C GLY A 118 -15.58 8.17 -12.11
N VAL A 119 -14.93 7.21 -11.44
CA VAL A 119 -15.38 6.73 -10.12
C VAL A 119 -14.82 7.62 -9.02
N VAL A 120 -15.72 8.25 -8.25
CA VAL A 120 -15.35 9.12 -7.13
C VAL A 120 -15.01 8.25 -5.92
N LEU A 121 -13.74 8.26 -5.51
CA LEU A 121 -13.24 7.44 -4.39
C LEU A 121 -12.98 8.26 -3.12
N TYR A 122 -13.14 9.59 -3.21
CA TYR A 122 -13.01 10.52 -2.09
C TYR A 122 -14.07 11.60 -2.17
N GLU A 123 -14.68 11.93 -1.04
CA GLU A 123 -15.61 13.05 -0.90
C GLU A 123 -14.96 14.21 -0.14
N LYS A 124 -15.39 15.44 -0.44
CA LYS A 124 -14.96 16.63 0.29
C LYS A 124 -15.58 16.63 1.68
N ALA A 125 -14.75 16.70 2.73
CA ALA A 125 -15.19 16.65 4.12
C ALA A 125 -15.23 18.02 4.82
N GLY A 126 -14.50 19.02 4.29
CA GLY A 126 -14.41 20.36 4.85
C GLY A 126 -13.07 21.02 4.52
N VAL A 127 -12.84 22.23 5.03
CA VAL A 127 -11.56 22.94 4.88
C VAL A 127 -10.98 23.17 6.27
N ASP A 128 -9.67 22.98 6.42
CA ASP A 128 -9.00 23.19 7.71
C ASP A 128 -8.57 24.65 7.93
N GLU A 129 -7.99 24.92 9.10
CA GLU A 129 -7.50 26.24 9.50
C GLU A 129 -6.37 26.79 8.59
N TYR A 130 -5.72 25.93 7.81
CA TYR A 130 -4.66 26.31 6.86
C TYR A 130 -5.19 26.55 5.45
N GLY A 131 -6.50 26.44 5.24
CA GLY A 131 -7.13 26.54 3.93
C GLY A 131 -7.04 25.28 3.08
N LEU A 132 -6.65 24.13 3.66
CA LEU A 132 -6.51 22.87 2.94
C LEU A 132 -7.83 22.10 2.94
N GLN A 133 -8.22 21.57 1.77
CA GLN A 133 -9.36 20.67 1.64
C GLN A 133 -9.08 19.35 2.38
N LYS A 134 -9.98 19.01 3.29
CA LYS A 134 -10.05 17.68 3.90
C LYS A 134 -10.88 16.74 3.03
N TRP A 135 -10.44 15.50 2.93
CA TRP A 135 -11.05 14.44 2.15
C TRP A 135 -11.46 13.28 3.04
N LYS A 136 -12.58 12.66 2.72
CA LYS A 136 -13.03 11.42 3.31
C LYS A 136 -12.97 10.33 2.25
N CYS A 137 -12.19 9.30 2.52
CA CYS A 137 -12.04 8.17 1.62
C CYS A 137 -13.32 7.33 1.61
N LEU A 138 -13.86 7.08 0.42
CA LEU A 138 -15.04 6.23 0.21
C LEU A 138 -14.64 4.77 -0.02
N ARG A 139 -13.35 4.49 -0.18
CA ARG A 139 -12.84 3.14 -0.35
C ARG A 139 -12.95 2.37 0.97
N GLY A 140 -14.10 1.73 1.19
CA GLY A 140 -14.34 0.87 2.34
C GLY A 140 -15.06 1.50 3.53
N THR A 141 -16.02 2.39 3.28
CA THR A 141 -16.94 2.90 4.30
C THR A 141 -18.02 1.87 4.69
N ASN A 142 -17.61 0.76 5.31
CA ASN A 142 -18.51 -0.01 6.15
C ASN A 142 -17.74 -0.65 7.33
N LYS A 143 -18.15 -0.34 8.56
CA LYS A 143 -17.66 -0.96 9.80
C LYS A 143 -18.09 -2.42 9.97
N LEU A 144 -19.15 -2.86 9.29
CA LEU A 144 -19.65 -4.24 9.23
C LEU A 144 -18.96 -5.10 8.15
N GLU A 145 -18.50 -4.52 7.05
CA GLU A 145 -17.77 -5.24 5.98
C GLU A 145 -16.25 -4.99 5.99
N GLY A 146 -15.74 -4.28 7.00
CA GLY A 146 -14.31 -4.10 7.20
C GLY A 146 -13.58 -3.73 5.91
N GLY A 147 -13.99 -2.63 5.28
CA GLY A 147 -13.48 -2.00 4.05
C GLY A 147 -12.53 -2.82 3.15
N PRO A 148 -12.75 -2.91 1.83
CA PRO A 148 -11.91 -3.69 0.90
C PRO A 148 -10.40 -3.52 1.08
N HIS A 149 -9.93 -2.37 1.56
CA HIS A 149 -8.52 -2.18 1.94
C HIS A 149 -8.07 -2.98 3.18
N GLY A 150 -8.88 -3.02 4.25
CA GLY A 150 -8.60 -3.85 5.42
C GLY A 150 -8.57 -5.33 5.07
N ASP A 151 -9.46 -5.75 4.16
CA ASP A 151 -9.52 -7.13 3.67
C ASP A 151 -8.39 -7.45 2.69
N ILE A 152 -7.91 -6.50 1.88
CA ILE A 152 -6.67 -6.65 1.09
C ILE A 152 -5.47 -6.81 2.04
N TYR A 153 -5.32 -5.99 3.10
CA TYR A 153 -4.24 -6.18 4.08
C TYR A 153 -4.36 -7.52 4.84
N ARG A 154 -5.58 -7.96 5.18
CA ARG A 154 -5.86 -9.26 5.83
C ARG A 154 -5.61 -10.44 4.89
N LYS A 155 -6.00 -10.33 3.62
CA LYS A 155 -5.85 -11.35 2.57
C LYS A 155 -4.40 -11.46 2.09
N PHE A 156 -3.66 -10.36 1.99
CA PHE A 156 -2.20 -10.39 1.80
C PHE A 156 -1.50 -11.00 3.02
N GLY A 157 -2.00 -10.76 4.23
CA GLY A 157 -1.60 -11.51 5.43
C GLY A 157 -1.95 -13.00 5.35
N ALA A 158 -3.05 -13.34 4.66
CA ALA A 158 -3.55 -14.69 4.44
C ALA A 158 -2.90 -15.43 3.26
N LEU A 159 -1.96 -14.80 2.54
CA LEU A 159 -1.11 -15.42 1.52
C LEU A 159 -0.09 -16.38 2.16
N HIS A 160 -0.56 -17.29 3.01
CA HIS A 160 0.19 -18.39 3.60
C HIS A 160 0.64 -19.36 2.50
N GLY A 161 1.95 -19.47 2.31
CA GLY A 161 2.52 -20.64 1.67
C GLY A 161 2.30 -21.85 2.56
N ARG A 162 1.45 -22.79 2.13
CA ARG A 162 1.41 -24.15 2.69
C ARG A 162 2.77 -24.80 2.43
N VAL A 163 3.62 -24.89 3.44
CA VAL A 163 4.65 -25.93 3.42
C VAL A 163 3.88 -27.25 3.56
N SER A 164 3.66 -27.92 2.42
CA SER A 164 3.15 -29.29 2.41
C SER A 164 4.20 -30.14 3.11
N ARG A 165 3.91 -30.55 4.35
CA ARG A 165 4.71 -31.58 5.00
C ARG A 165 4.32 -32.90 4.34
N LEU A 166 5.06 -33.27 3.30
CA LEU A 166 5.15 -34.66 2.86
C LEU A 166 5.72 -35.42 4.07
N LEU A 167 4.85 -36.15 4.77
CA LEU A 167 5.27 -37.22 5.67
C LEU A 167 5.10 -38.52 4.88
N ILE A 168 6.16 -39.31 4.96
CA ILE A 168 6.32 -40.70 4.49
C ILE A 168 5.13 -41.54 4.92
#